data_AF-A0A1B0ZIH4-F1
#
_entry.id   AF-A0A1B0ZIH4-F1
#
_cell.length_a   1.000
_cell.length_b   1.000
_cell.length_c   1.000
_cell.angle_alpha   90.00
_cell.angle_beta   90.00
_cell.angle_gamma   90.00
#
_symmetry.space_group_name_H-M   'P 1'
#
loop_
_entity.id
_entity.type
_entity.pdbx_description
1 polymer ?
#
loop_
_entity_poly.entity_id
_entity_poly.type
_entity_poly.pdbx_seq_one_letter_code
_entity_poly.pdbx_strand_id
1 'polypeptide(L)'
;MPPEQKKSSGGKIVMWSCIALAIIALALVAFGVAGFFLWKNAGETSPQPSPSPHESTTTSAPESGGATTPPAGEETTPADDPAAPGTTNDVPQDPDQLQADFYASLPPQIEKWSTKDVSGSVIYSDGDGGRISFLLVDPNGTPDDPTGGREGEVVFERGSCGKNRNNPEHVTCTIYPKKFDTAMFTMTSKYSNVEEMQRIATAVIEGK
;
A
#
# COMPACT_ATOMS: atom_id res chain seq x y z
N MET A 1 20.87 44.90 49.24
CA MET A 1 20.03 43.77 49.67
C MET A 1 19.00 43.48 48.58
N PRO A 2 19.00 42.29 47.97
CA PRO A 2 17.84 41.75 47.26
C PRO A 2 17.21 40.55 48.02
N PRO A 3 15.99 40.11 47.63
CA PRO A 3 14.86 40.00 48.58
C PRO A 3 14.53 38.58 49.09
N GLU A 4 13.61 38.61 50.06
CA GLU A 4 12.96 37.53 50.80
C GLU A 4 12.63 36.26 50.00
N GLN A 5 12.94 35.12 50.62
CA GLN A 5 12.38 33.83 50.25
C GLN A 5 10.92 33.71 50.69
N LYS A 6 9.99 33.50 49.74
CA LYS A 6 8.64 33.01 50.05
C LYS A 6 8.59 31.49 50.01
N LYS A 7 8.24 30.94 51.17
CA LYS A 7 8.16 29.54 51.56
C LYS A 7 7.09 28.75 50.77
N SER A 8 7.49 27.56 50.35
CA SER A 8 6.71 26.51 49.69
C SER A 8 5.42 26.12 50.41
N SER A 9 4.35 25.91 49.62
CA SER A 9 3.15 25.14 50.00
C SER A 9 2.72 24.25 48.83
N GLY A 10 3.59 23.33 48.41
CA GLY A 10 3.34 22.39 47.30
C GLY A 10 2.75 21.02 47.68
N GLY A 11 2.45 20.77 48.96
CA GLY A 11 2.12 19.41 49.44
C GLY A 11 0.67 18.93 49.25
N LYS A 12 -0.31 19.84 49.13
CA LYS A 12 -1.73 19.47 49.14
C LYS A 12 -2.35 19.29 47.75
N ILE A 13 -1.78 19.92 46.72
CA ILE A 13 -2.30 19.88 45.35
C ILE A 13 -1.90 18.58 44.65
N VAL A 14 -0.71 18.05 44.94
CA VAL A 14 -0.21 16.78 44.37
C VAL A 14 -1.06 15.59 44.85
N MET A 15 -1.50 15.58 46.10
CA MET A 15 -2.23 14.44 46.68
C MET A 15 -3.66 14.28 46.13
N TRP A 16 -4.33 15.38 45.76
CA TRP A 16 -5.66 15.33 45.15
C TRP A 16 -5.62 14.91 43.66
N SER A 17 -4.52 15.18 42.97
CA SER A 17 -4.32 14.80 41.55
C SER A 17 -4.19 13.28 41.36
N CYS A 18 -3.49 12.58 42.27
CA CYS A 18 -3.32 11.13 42.18
C CYS A 18 -4.61 10.34 42.43
N ILE A 19 -5.52 10.86 43.27
CA ILE A 19 -6.80 10.19 43.57
C ILE A 19 -7.74 10.27 42.36
N ALA A 20 -7.77 11.39 41.64
CA ALA A 20 -8.57 11.54 40.43
C ALA A 20 -8.11 10.60 39.29
N LEU A 21 -6.78 10.45 39.11
CA LEU A 21 -6.21 9.53 38.11
C LEU A 21 -6.54 8.05 38.40
N ALA A 22 -6.55 7.64 39.68
CA ALA A 22 -6.89 6.26 40.05
C ALA A 22 -8.35 5.90 39.75
N ILE A 23 -9.28 6.84 39.92
CA ILE A 23 -10.72 6.63 39.63
C ILE A 23 -10.95 6.49 38.12
N ILE A 24 -10.27 7.31 37.31
CA ILE A 24 -10.37 7.25 35.84
C ILE A 24 -9.83 5.92 35.32
N ALA A 25 -8.70 5.44 35.86
CA ALA A 25 -8.13 4.14 35.48
C ALA A 25 -9.08 2.97 35.79
N LEU A 26 -9.73 2.98 36.96
CA LEU A 26 -10.71 1.95 37.33
C LEU A 26 -11.95 1.95 36.43
N ALA A 27 -12.43 3.13 36.02
CA ALA A 27 -13.56 3.23 35.10
C ALA A 27 -13.24 2.66 33.71
N LEU A 28 -12.06 2.97 33.16
CA LEU A 28 -11.64 2.48 31.84
C LEU A 28 -11.50 0.94 31.79
N VAL A 29 -11.04 0.31 32.87
CA VAL A 29 -10.97 -1.16 32.96
C VAL A 29 -12.36 -1.78 32.97
N ALA A 30 -13.32 -1.21 33.71
CA ALA A 30 -14.68 -1.73 33.76
C ALA A 30 -15.41 -1.61 32.40
N PHE A 31 -15.27 -0.47 31.71
CA PHE A 31 -15.87 -0.28 30.38
C PHE A 31 -15.19 -1.13 29.30
N GLY A 32 -13.87 -1.34 29.39
CA GLY A 32 -13.13 -2.20 28.47
C GLY A 32 -13.53 -3.67 28.57
N VAL A 33 -13.73 -4.20 29.78
CA VAL A 33 -14.15 -5.59 29.99
C VAL A 33 -15.61 -5.81 29.55
N ALA A 34 -16.52 -4.87 29.84
CA ALA A 34 -17.91 -4.97 29.39
C ALA A 34 -18.03 -4.90 27.85
N GLY A 35 -17.28 -3.99 27.20
CA GLY A 35 -17.25 -3.88 25.74
C GLY A 35 -16.66 -5.13 25.06
N PHE A 36 -15.61 -5.72 25.64
CA PHE A 36 -15.01 -6.96 25.14
C PHE A 36 -15.96 -8.16 25.27
N PHE A 37 -16.71 -8.28 26.38
CA PHE A 37 -17.71 -9.34 26.54
C PHE A 37 -18.96 -9.17 25.65
N LEU A 38 -19.39 -7.93 25.37
CA LEU A 38 -20.46 -7.65 24.40
C LEU A 38 -20.02 -7.99 22.97
N TRP A 39 -18.78 -7.68 22.58
CA TRP A 39 -18.24 -8.05 21.27
C TRP A 39 -18.11 -9.57 21.11
N LYS A 40 -17.63 -10.29 22.13
CA LYS A 40 -17.47 -11.75 22.06
C LYS A 40 -18.79 -12.52 21.94
N ASN A 41 -19.91 -11.94 22.39
CA ASN A 41 -21.23 -12.58 22.34
C ASN A 41 -22.09 -12.14 21.14
N ALA A 42 -21.69 -11.10 20.40
CA ALA A 42 -22.41 -10.66 19.21
C ALA A 42 -22.13 -11.51 17.95
N GLY A 43 -21.26 -12.53 18.04
CA GLY A 43 -20.82 -13.37 16.92
C GLY A 43 -21.69 -14.60 16.62
N GLU A 44 -22.73 -14.90 17.41
CA GLU A 44 -23.53 -16.12 17.22
C GLU A 44 -25.01 -15.82 17.00
N THR A 45 -25.37 -15.04 15.98
CA THR A 45 -26.70 -15.21 15.34
C THR A 45 -26.68 -14.65 13.91
N SER A 46 -26.38 -15.50 12.92
CA SER A 46 -26.90 -15.30 11.57
C SER A 46 -27.04 -16.67 10.87
N PRO A 47 -28.24 -17.07 10.43
CA PRO A 47 -28.47 -18.38 9.84
C PRO A 47 -27.90 -18.45 8.42
N GLN A 48 -26.96 -19.38 8.25
CA GLN A 48 -26.34 -19.76 6.99
C GLN A 48 -27.38 -20.39 6.03
N PRO A 49 -27.51 -19.94 4.76
CA PRO A 49 -28.23 -20.69 3.75
C PRO A 49 -27.39 -21.91 3.32
N SER A 50 -28.02 -23.08 3.28
CA SER A 50 -27.41 -24.35 2.86
C SER A 50 -26.90 -24.32 1.41
N PRO A 51 -25.71 -24.85 1.10
CA PRO A 51 -25.35 -25.19 -0.27
C PRO A 51 -26.03 -26.52 -0.67
N SER A 52 -26.77 -26.51 -1.77
CA SER A 52 -27.23 -27.74 -2.42
C SER A 52 -26.05 -28.48 -3.05
N PRO A 53 -25.96 -29.83 -2.96
CA PRO A 53 -24.90 -30.62 -3.57
C PRO A 53 -25.26 -31.09 -4.99
N HIS A 54 -24.23 -31.64 -5.67
CA HIS A 54 -24.26 -32.48 -6.90
C HIS A 54 -24.02 -31.71 -8.23
N GLU A 55 -23.17 -32.13 -9.18
CA GLU A 55 -22.51 -33.43 -9.43
C GLU A 55 -21.06 -33.27 -9.92
N SER A 56 -20.23 -34.24 -9.55
CA SER A 56 -18.95 -34.54 -10.21
C SER A 56 -19.19 -35.48 -11.38
N THR A 57 -18.54 -35.23 -12.52
CA THR A 57 -18.33 -36.29 -13.52
C THR A 57 -16.91 -36.22 -14.06
N THR A 58 -16.09 -37.16 -13.61
CA THR A 58 -14.86 -37.61 -14.27
C THR A 58 -15.24 -38.63 -15.34
N THR A 59 -14.66 -38.59 -16.56
CA THR A 59 -14.38 -39.77 -17.39
C THR A 59 -13.29 -39.47 -18.46
N SER A 60 -12.19 -40.20 -18.31
CA SER A 60 -11.11 -40.73 -19.18
C SER A 60 -10.97 -40.37 -20.69
N ALA A 61 -9.68 -40.26 -21.07
CA ALA A 61 -9.03 -40.19 -22.41
C ALA A 61 -9.04 -41.56 -23.18
N PRO A 62 -8.19 -41.86 -24.20
CA PRO A 62 -7.45 -41.08 -25.24
C PRO A 62 -7.68 -41.64 -26.68
N GLU A 63 -7.16 -40.99 -27.75
CA GLU A 63 -6.87 -41.72 -29.01
C GLU A 63 -5.71 -41.10 -29.81
N SER A 64 -4.98 -41.99 -30.49
CA SER A 64 -3.64 -41.88 -31.05
C SER A 64 -3.68 -41.80 -32.59
N GLY A 65 -2.63 -41.23 -33.20
CA GLY A 65 -2.27 -41.43 -34.61
C GLY A 65 -2.03 -40.12 -35.36
N GLY A 66 -0.91 -39.86 -36.03
CA GLY A 66 0.25 -40.68 -36.34
C GLY A 66 1.36 -39.77 -36.90
N ALA A 67 2.60 -40.22 -36.74
CA ALA A 67 3.79 -39.56 -37.26
C ALA A 67 3.93 -39.76 -38.77
N THR A 68 4.36 -38.73 -39.52
CA THR A 68 5.21 -38.87 -40.71
C THR A 68 5.92 -37.53 -41.01
N THR A 69 7.23 -37.59 -41.28
CA THR A 69 8.13 -36.53 -41.81
C THR A 69 9.21 -37.27 -42.62
N PRO A 70 9.94 -36.69 -43.62
CA PRO A 70 9.72 -35.58 -44.56
C PRO A 70 9.92 -36.03 -46.05
N PRO A 71 10.07 -35.12 -47.03
CA PRO A 71 11.45 -34.82 -47.48
C PRO A 71 11.77 -33.33 -47.69
N ALA A 72 13.07 -33.06 -47.79
CA ALA A 72 13.75 -31.77 -47.76
C ALA A 72 13.62 -30.92 -49.04
N GLY A 73 13.85 -29.62 -48.87
CA GLY A 73 14.28 -28.69 -49.92
C GLY A 73 13.43 -27.44 -50.02
N GLU A 74 13.88 -26.34 -49.42
CA GLU A 74 14.25 -25.09 -50.13
C GLU A 74 14.41 -23.94 -49.14
N GLU A 75 15.56 -23.29 -49.27
CA GLU A 75 16.00 -22.09 -48.60
C GLU A 75 15.04 -20.93 -48.91
N THR A 76 14.39 -20.39 -47.88
CA THR A 76 13.80 -19.06 -47.93
C THR A 76 13.98 -18.41 -46.56
N THR A 77 14.82 -17.39 -46.52
CA THR A 77 15.01 -16.48 -45.40
C THR A 77 13.68 -15.93 -44.90
N PRO A 78 13.43 -15.89 -43.58
CA PRO A 78 12.56 -14.89 -43.00
C PRO A 78 13.38 -13.83 -42.27
N ALA A 79 12.98 -12.60 -42.55
CA ALA A 79 13.42 -11.31 -42.04
C ALA A 79 13.95 -11.26 -40.60
N ASP A 80 14.88 -10.32 -40.37
CA ASP A 80 15.16 -9.69 -39.09
C ASP A 80 13.88 -9.53 -38.27
N ASP A 81 13.70 -10.38 -37.26
CA ASP A 81 12.90 -10.02 -36.10
C ASP A 81 13.62 -8.84 -35.44
N PRO A 82 12.98 -7.68 -35.24
CA PRO A 82 13.48 -6.73 -34.27
C PRO A 82 13.46 -7.47 -32.94
N ALA A 83 14.64 -7.76 -32.39
CA ALA A 83 14.77 -8.26 -31.04
C ALA A 83 13.86 -7.39 -30.15
N ALA A 84 12.83 -8.01 -29.56
CA ALA A 84 12.08 -7.39 -28.48
C ALA A 84 13.12 -6.79 -27.52
N PRO A 85 12.96 -5.54 -27.05
CA PRO A 85 13.94 -4.95 -26.14
C PRO A 85 14.03 -5.88 -24.94
N GLY A 86 15.13 -6.64 -24.88
CA GLY A 86 15.42 -7.52 -23.77
C GLY A 86 15.53 -6.62 -22.56
N THR A 87 14.69 -6.86 -21.57
CA THR A 87 14.78 -6.23 -20.27
C THR A 87 16.16 -6.58 -19.71
N THR A 88 17.13 -5.68 -19.85
CA THR A 88 18.44 -5.78 -19.22
C THR A 88 18.27 -5.57 -17.72
N ASN A 89 17.90 -6.63 -17.01
CA ASN A 89 17.70 -6.65 -15.55
C ASN A 89 18.89 -7.30 -14.82
N ASP A 90 20.14 -6.95 -15.17
CA ASP A 90 21.34 -7.52 -14.52
C ASP A 90 22.30 -6.46 -13.93
N VAL A 91 21.85 -5.21 -13.80
CA VAL A 91 22.58 -4.18 -13.04
C VAL A 91 21.69 -3.74 -11.89
N PRO A 92 22.19 -3.66 -10.63
CA PRO A 92 21.48 -2.99 -9.56
C PRO A 92 21.07 -1.61 -10.06
N GLN A 93 19.77 -1.38 -10.20
CA GLN A 93 19.26 -0.08 -10.62
C GLN A 93 19.75 0.93 -9.58
N ASP A 94 20.53 1.92 -10.03
CA ASP A 94 20.97 3.01 -9.16
C ASP A 94 19.72 3.66 -8.54
N PRO A 95 19.52 3.61 -7.20
CA PRO A 95 18.29 4.09 -6.57
C PRO A 95 17.98 5.55 -6.90
N ASP A 96 19.01 6.39 -7.02
CA ASP A 96 18.84 7.80 -7.34
C ASP A 96 18.36 7.99 -8.78
N GLN A 97 18.95 7.24 -9.73
CA GLN A 97 18.51 7.24 -11.12
C GLN A 97 17.07 6.71 -11.25
N LEU A 98 16.75 5.61 -10.55
CA LEU A 98 15.41 5.02 -10.58
C LEU A 98 14.35 5.95 -10.00
N GLN A 99 14.68 6.66 -8.92
CA GLN A 99 13.80 7.68 -8.36
C GLN A 99 13.62 8.88 -9.30
N ALA A 100 14.69 9.33 -9.96
CA ALA A 100 14.62 10.40 -10.95
C ALA A 100 13.76 10.01 -12.17
N ASP A 101 13.95 8.79 -12.69
CA ASP A 101 13.17 8.26 -13.81
C ASP A 101 11.70 8.07 -13.43
N PHE A 102 11.42 7.66 -12.19
CA PHE A 102 10.07 7.61 -11.65
C PHE A 102 9.44 9.00 -11.65
N TYR A 103 10.10 10.02 -11.11
CA TYR A 103 9.60 11.39 -11.12
C TYR A 103 9.38 11.95 -12.53
N ALA A 104 10.27 11.65 -13.48
CA ALA A 104 10.11 12.03 -14.88
C ALA A 104 8.95 11.30 -15.57
N SER A 105 8.51 10.15 -15.05
CA SER A 105 7.40 9.37 -15.60
C SER A 105 6.03 9.72 -15.02
N LEU A 106 5.98 10.50 -13.93
CA LEU A 106 4.73 10.87 -13.29
C LEU A 106 3.83 11.66 -14.25
N PRO A 107 2.56 11.27 -14.42
CA PRO A 107 1.59 12.06 -15.17
C PRO A 107 1.54 13.50 -14.63
N PRO A 108 1.59 14.54 -15.47
CA PRO A 108 1.65 15.92 -15.00
C PRO A 108 0.41 16.34 -14.20
N GLN A 109 -0.72 15.68 -14.45
CA GLN A 109 -1.98 15.91 -13.76
C GLN A 109 -2.78 14.61 -13.64
N ILE A 110 -3.36 14.37 -12.46
CA ILE A 110 -4.30 13.28 -12.17
C ILE A 110 -5.48 13.89 -11.42
N GLU A 111 -6.67 13.87 -12.02
CA GLU A 111 -7.86 14.54 -11.45
C GLU A 111 -7.57 16.03 -11.11
N LYS A 112 -7.67 16.40 -9.82
CA LYS A 112 -7.36 17.74 -9.28
C LYS A 112 -5.88 17.93 -8.92
N TRP A 113 -5.07 16.89 -9.01
CA TRP A 113 -3.69 16.86 -8.53
C TRP A 113 -2.73 17.16 -9.66
N SER A 114 -1.80 18.11 -9.47
CA SER A 114 -0.77 18.45 -10.46
C SER A 114 0.63 18.27 -9.88
N THR A 115 1.56 17.79 -10.70
CA THR A 115 2.95 17.61 -10.27
C THR A 115 3.61 18.95 -9.97
N LYS A 116 4.42 18.99 -8.92
CA LYS A 116 5.22 20.16 -8.53
C LYS A 116 6.58 19.70 -8.05
N ASP A 117 7.65 20.30 -8.59
CA ASP A 117 9.00 20.14 -8.04
C ASP A 117 9.12 20.90 -6.72
N VAL A 118 9.61 20.20 -5.71
CA VAL A 118 9.93 20.74 -4.40
C VAL A 118 11.32 20.27 -4.02
N SER A 119 12.32 21.13 -4.27
CA SER A 119 13.72 20.88 -3.92
C SER A 119 14.28 19.59 -4.56
N GLY A 120 13.95 19.33 -5.82
CA GLY A 120 14.42 18.15 -6.56
C GLY A 120 13.62 16.87 -6.30
N SER A 121 12.50 16.95 -5.57
CA SER A 121 11.53 15.87 -5.46
C SER A 121 10.20 16.31 -6.07
N VAL A 122 9.56 15.43 -6.85
CA VAL A 122 8.24 15.70 -7.41
C VAL A 122 7.16 15.22 -6.43
N ILE A 123 6.20 16.10 -6.16
CA ILE A 123 4.98 15.78 -5.41
C ILE A 123 3.76 16.05 -6.28
N TYR A 124 2.61 15.49 -5.92
CA TYR A 124 1.33 16.02 -6.37
C TYR A 124 0.80 17.06 -5.37
N SER A 125 0.20 18.13 -5.90
CA SER A 125 -0.44 19.20 -5.14
C SER A 125 -1.83 19.49 -5.72
N ASP A 126 -2.82 19.72 -4.87
CA ASP A 126 -4.17 20.14 -5.31
C ASP A 126 -4.33 21.67 -5.41
N GLY A 127 -3.35 22.43 -4.89
CA GLY A 127 -3.35 23.90 -4.89
C GLY A 127 -3.93 24.52 -3.62
N ASP A 128 -4.69 23.76 -2.85
CA ASP A 128 -5.33 24.18 -1.59
C ASP A 128 -4.57 23.73 -0.33
N GLY A 129 -3.34 23.24 -0.55
CA GLY A 129 -2.44 22.78 0.51
C GLY A 129 -2.38 21.26 0.66
N GLY A 130 -3.21 20.52 -0.07
CA GLY A 130 -3.10 19.07 -0.19
C GLY A 130 -1.83 18.66 -0.91
N ARG A 131 -1.21 17.57 -0.44
CA ARG A 131 0.06 17.06 -0.97
C ARG A 131 0.11 15.55 -0.94
N ILE A 132 0.67 14.98 -2.00
CA ILE A 132 1.01 13.56 -2.08
C ILE A 132 2.49 13.44 -2.40
N SER A 133 3.25 12.81 -1.52
CA SER A 133 4.68 12.60 -1.67
C SER A 133 4.99 11.15 -2.04
N PHE A 134 6.10 10.96 -2.74
CA PHE A 134 6.58 9.65 -3.15
C PHE A 134 7.98 9.38 -2.61
N LEU A 135 8.24 8.13 -2.27
CA LEU A 135 9.55 7.67 -1.81
C LEU A 135 9.84 6.28 -2.37
N LEU A 136 11.00 6.09 -2.99
CA LEU A 136 11.52 4.76 -3.31
C LEU A 136 11.87 4.04 -2.00
N VAL A 137 11.33 2.84 -1.82
CA VAL A 137 11.56 2.04 -0.61
C VAL A 137 12.39 0.80 -0.88
N ASP A 138 12.15 0.14 -2.01
CA ASP A 138 12.93 -1.03 -2.43
C ASP A 138 13.09 -1.05 -3.95
N PRO A 139 14.30 -0.92 -4.51
CA PRO A 139 14.52 -1.00 -5.95
C PRO A 139 14.34 -2.42 -6.52
N ASN A 140 14.29 -3.45 -5.66
CA ASN A 140 14.22 -4.86 -6.06
C ASN A 140 13.06 -5.62 -5.36
N GLY A 141 11.97 -4.92 -5.04
CA GLY A 141 10.75 -5.51 -4.51
C GLY A 141 9.96 -6.31 -5.56
N THR A 142 8.91 -6.98 -5.10
CA THR A 142 8.03 -7.79 -5.96
C THR A 142 6.57 -7.41 -5.75
N PRO A 143 5.77 -7.29 -6.83
CA PRO A 143 4.38 -6.85 -6.75
C PRO A 143 3.42 -7.92 -6.16
N ASP A 144 3.88 -9.14 -5.90
CA ASP A 144 3.05 -10.28 -5.49
C ASP A 144 2.48 -10.14 -4.07
N ASP A 145 3.18 -9.43 -3.18
CA ASP A 145 2.65 -9.03 -1.87
C ASP A 145 2.83 -7.52 -1.68
N PRO A 146 1.92 -6.70 -2.22
CA PRO A 146 2.03 -5.25 -2.08
C PRO A 146 1.77 -4.77 -0.64
N THR A 147 1.17 -5.61 0.21
CA THR A 147 0.92 -5.27 1.61
C THR A 147 2.17 -5.40 2.46
N GLY A 148 3.12 -6.26 2.08
CA GLY A 148 4.26 -6.61 2.94
C GLY A 148 3.79 -7.18 4.29
N GLY A 149 2.70 -7.96 4.28
CA GLY A 149 2.09 -8.54 5.48
C GLY A 149 1.31 -7.58 6.38
N ARG A 150 0.91 -6.39 5.89
CA ARG A 150 0.05 -5.46 6.64
C ARG A 150 -1.43 -5.87 6.54
N GLU A 151 -2.11 -5.87 7.68
CA GLU A 151 -3.55 -6.13 7.75
C GLU A 151 -4.38 -4.85 7.58
N GLY A 152 -5.58 -4.99 7.02
CA GLY A 152 -6.54 -3.88 6.90
C GLY A 152 -6.28 -2.90 5.75
N GLU A 153 -5.40 -3.26 4.82
CA GLU A 153 -5.16 -2.49 3.60
C GLU A 153 -6.13 -2.86 2.48
N VAL A 154 -6.49 -1.88 1.68
CA VAL A 154 -7.18 -2.11 0.40
C VAL A 154 -6.12 -2.52 -0.61
N VAL A 155 -6.20 -3.77 -1.06
CA VAL A 155 -5.27 -4.36 -2.04
C VAL A 155 -5.83 -4.23 -3.45
N PHE A 156 -4.96 -3.91 -4.41
CA PHE A 156 -5.29 -3.79 -5.82
C PHE A 156 -4.10 -4.23 -6.69
N GLU A 157 -4.27 -4.21 -8.01
CA GLU A 157 -3.22 -4.63 -8.93
C GLU A 157 -1.94 -3.82 -8.69
N ARG A 158 -0.86 -4.51 -8.32
CA ARG A 158 0.47 -3.92 -8.08
C ARG A 158 0.51 -2.84 -6.99
N GLY A 159 -0.42 -2.89 -6.02
CA GLY A 159 -0.41 -1.94 -4.92
C GLY A 159 -1.34 -2.27 -3.75
N SER A 160 -1.14 -1.55 -2.65
CA SER A 160 -2.03 -1.58 -1.49
C SER A 160 -2.11 -0.19 -0.88
N CYS A 161 -3.23 0.18 -0.28
CA CYS A 161 -3.41 1.45 0.42
C CYS A 161 -4.00 1.21 1.81
N GLY A 162 -3.48 1.91 2.80
CA GLY A 162 -3.99 1.82 4.16
C GLY A 162 -3.65 3.05 5.00
N LYS A 163 -4.17 3.09 6.22
CA LYS A 163 -3.70 4.07 7.20
C LYS A 163 -2.25 3.76 7.54
N ASN A 164 -1.41 4.79 7.58
CA ASN A 164 -0.03 4.63 7.96
C ASN A 164 0.06 4.16 9.42
N ARG A 165 0.76 3.05 9.64
CA ARG A 165 0.89 2.40 10.96
C ARG A 165 1.48 3.33 12.02
N ASN A 166 2.43 4.19 11.62
CA ASN A 166 3.15 5.08 12.53
C ASN A 166 2.45 6.43 12.68
N ASN A 167 1.66 6.83 11.67
CA ASN A 167 0.91 8.08 11.69
C ASN A 167 -0.49 7.88 11.07
N PRO A 168 -1.49 7.43 11.85
CA PRO A 168 -2.81 7.05 11.33
C PRO A 168 -3.62 8.17 10.67
N GLU A 169 -3.19 9.44 10.82
CA GLU A 169 -3.76 10.57 10.08
C GLU A 169 -3.34 10.60 8.60
N HIS A 170 -2.33 9.79 8.24
CA HIS A 170 -1.83 9.70 6.87
C HIS A 170 -2.34 8.41 6.24
N VAL A 171 -2.69 8.49 4.96
CA VAL A 171 -2.85 7.33 4.09
C VAL A 171 -1.52 7.10 3.37
N THR A 172 -1.05 5.87 3.40
CA THR A 172 0.13 5.43 2.65
C THR A 172 -0.28 4.29 1.75
N CYS A 173 0.08 4.41 0.48
CA CYS A 173 0.00 3.33 -0.48
C CYS A 173 1.38 2.80 -0.80
N THR A 174 1.50 1.49 -0.91
CA THR A 174 2.61 0.85 -1.62
C THR A 174 2.22 0.69 -3.08
N ILE A 175 3.11 1.08 -3.98
CA ILE A 175 2.87 1.00 -5.42
C ILE A 175 4.09 0.41 -6.13
N TYR A 176 3.82 -0.42 -7.13
CA TYR A 176 4.81 -0.96 -8.05
C TYR A 176 4.47 -0.49 -9.47
N PRO A 177 4.99 0.65 -9.93
CA PRO A 177 4.60 1.18 -11.24
C PRO A 177 4.98 0.21 -12.37
N LYS A 178 4.16 0.12 -13.43
CA LYS A 178 4.39 -0.87 -14.51
C LYS A 178 5.70 -0.62 -15.27
N LYS A 179 6.13 0.64 -15.34
CA LYS A 179 7.40 1.05 -15.96
C LYS A 179 8.63 0.59 -15.16
N PHE A 180 8.48 0.35 -13.85
CA PHE A 180 9.55 -0.06 -12.94
C PHE A 180 9.12 -1.36 -12.24
N ASP A 181 9.23 -2.46 -12.97
CA ASP A 181 8.63 -3.75 -12.64
C ASP A 181 9.01 -4.28 -11.25
N THR A 182 10.25 -4.04 -10.81
CA THR A 182 10.82 -4.45 -9.52
C THR A 182 10.87 -3.34 -8.47
N ALA A 183 10.49 -2.10 -8.78
CA ALA A 183 10.64 -1.00 -7.84
C ALA A 183 9.38 -0.76 -7.01
N MET A 184 9.55 -0.76 -5.69
CA MET A 184 8.54 -0.42 -4.72
C MET A 184 8.67 1.03 -4.29
N PHE A 185 7.62 1.81 -4.52
CA PHE A 185 7.47 3.16 -3.99
C PHE A 185 6.38 3.21 -2.94
N THR A 186 6.50 4.16 -2.03
CA THR A 186 5.38 4.58 -1.18
C THR A 186 4.84 5.91 -1.65
N MET A 187 3.52 6.02 -1.66
CA MET A 187 2.78 7.24 -1.96
C MET A 187 2.00 7.63 -0.70
N THR A 188 2.28 8.81 -0.12
CA THR A 188 1.71 9.20 1.19
C THR A 188 1.05 10.57 1.14
N SER A 189 -0.12 10.67 1.79
CA SER A 189 -0.87 11.91 1.94
C SER A 189 -1.55 11.97 3.31
N LYS A 190 -1.53 13.15 3.96
CA LYS A 190 -2.39 13.47 5.11
C LYS A 190 -3.76 14.01 4.69
N TYR A 191 -3.89 14.40 3.42
CA TYR A 191 -5.00 15.21 2.92
C TYR A 191 -6.01 14.42 2.10
N SER A 192 -5.76 13.13 1.93
CA SER A 192 -6.56 12.22 1.10
C SER A 192 -6.99 11.00 1.90
N ASN A 193 -8.18 10.48 1.57
CA ASN A 193 -8.66 9.21 2.10
C ASN A 193 -8.13 8.03 1.29
N VAL A 194 -8.44 6.80 1.74
CA VAL A 194 -7.94 5.56 1.13
C VAL A 194 -8.47 5.42 -0.30
N GLU A 195 -9.73 5.75 -0.55
CA GLU A 195 -10.37 5.60 -1.85
C GLU A 195 -9.77 6.56 -2.90
N GLU A 196 -9.51 7.81 -2.52
CA GLU A 196 -8.83 8.79 -3.38
C GLU A 196 -7.39 8.37 -3.65
N MET A 197 -6.65 8.00 -2.61
CA MET A 197 -5.27 7.54 -2.75
C MET A 197 -5.17 6.28 -3.61
N GLN A 198 -6.11 5.35 -3.51
CA GLN A 198 -6.15 4.17 -4.37
C GLN A 198 -6.32 4.57 -5.85
N ARG A 199 -7.25 5.47 -6.18
CA ARG A 199 -7.45 5.90 -7.58
C ARG A 199 -6.20 6.55 -8.16
N ILE A 200 -5.56 7.43 -7.39
CA ILE A 200 -4.32 8.11 -7.80
C ILE A 200 -3.18 7.10 -7.92
N ALA A 201 -3.07 6.14 -6.99
CA ALA A 201 -2.07 5.09 -7.01
C ALA A 201 -2.21 4.25 -8.29
N THR A 202 -3.42 3.85 -8.65
CA THR A 202 -3.70 3.12 -9.90
C THR A 202 -3.26 3.94 -11.12
N ALA A 203 -3.59 5.22 -11.17
CA ALA A 203 -3.18 6.11 -12.26
C ALA A 203 -1.65 6.23 -12.38
N VAL A 204 -0.95 6.41 -11.25
CA VAL A 204 0.53 6.42 -11.20
C VAL A 204 1.11 5.08 -11.64
N ILE A 205 0.52 3.95 -11.23
CA ILE A 205 0.98 2.62 -11.62
C ILE A 205 0.86 2.41 -13.13
N GLU A 206 -0.23 2.88 -13.72
CA GLU A 206 -0.50 2.78 -15.15
C GLU A 206 0.21 3.85 -16.00
N GLY A 207 0.69 4.93 -15.38
CA GLY A 207 1.27 6.07 -16.07
C GLY A 207 0.24 6.88 -16.86
N LYS A 208 -0.98 7.03 -16.32
CA LYS A 208 -2.12 7.70 -16.99
C LYS A 208 -2.66 8.88 -16.20
#